data_AF-A0A7C1GDH9-F1
#
_entry.id   AF-A0A7C1GDH9-F1
#
_cell.length_a   1.000
_cell.length_b   1.000
_cell.length_c   1.000
_cell.angle_alpha   90.00
_cell.angle_beta   90.00
_cell.angle_gamma   90.00
#
_symmetry.space_group_name_H-M   'P 1'
#
loop_
_entity.id
_entity.type
_entity.pdbx_description
1 polymer ?
#
loop_
_entity_poly.entity_id
_entity_poly.type
_entity_poly.pdbx_seq_one_letter_code
_entity_poly.pdbx_strand_id
1 'polypeptide(L)'
;MRYALVTPEELASIKIEAMETSRDLKDVLIERGAVSEDALLYAVSSELGIPFVTLEPNSIDRDLFRTLPVEVLKRYRFLPMIEVDR
;
A
#
# COMPACT_ATOMS: atom_id res chain seq x y z
N MET A 1 -3.85 -17.29 2.02
CA MET A 1 -5.24 -17.20 1.50
C MET A 1 -5.20 -16.32 0.26
N ARG A 2 -5.87 -16.68 -0.84
CA ARG A 2 -6.12 -15.73 -1.94
C ARG A 2 -7.27 -14.83 -1.50
N TYR A 3 -7.03 -13.54 -1.38
CA TYR A 3 -8.09 -12.57 -1.06
C TYR A 3 -8.89 -12.33 -2.34
N ALA A 4 -10.05 -12.97 -2.47
CA ALA A 4 -10.98 -12.71 -3.56
C ALA A 4 -11.72 -11.40 -3.28
N LEU A 5 -11.04 -10.26 -3.46
CA LEU A 5 -11.57 -8.92 -3.22
C LEU A 5 -12.59 -8.51 -4.30
N VAL A 6 -12.44 -9.07 -5.49
CA VAL A 6 -13.30 -8.85 -6.65
C VAL A 6 -13.44 -10.15 -7.43
N THR A 7 -14.53 -10.32 -8.17
CA THR A 7 -14.67 -11.46 -9.08
C THR A 7 -13.74 -11.29 -10.29
N PRO A 8 -13.30 -12.40 -10.94
CA PRO A 8 -12.51 -12.32 -12.16
C PRO A 8 -13.20 -11.52 -13.28
N GLU A 9 -14.53 -11.63 -13.37
CA GLU A 9 -15.35 -10.94 -14.36
C GLU A 9 -15.37 -9.42 -14.11
N GLU A 10 -15.57 -9.00 -12.86
CA GLU A 10 -15.51 -7.59 -12.47
C GLU A 10 -14.11 -7.01 -12.72
N LEU A 11 -13.06 -7.74 -12.33
CA LEU A 11 -11.68 -7.31 -12.55
C LEU A 11 -11.36 -7.13 -14.03
N ALA A 12 -11.83 -8.04 -14.89
CA ALA A 12 -11.66 -7.94 -16.33
C ALA A 12 -12.35 -6.69 -16.89
N SER A 13 -13.58 -6.40 -16.44
CA SER A 13 -14.33 -5.21 -16.88
C SER A 13 -13.63 -3.90 -16.45
N ILE A 14 -13.16 -3.83 -15.21
CA ILE A 14 -12.48 -2.66 -14.65
C ILE A 14 -11.11 -2.45 -15.33
N LYS A 15 -10.41 -3.54 -15.68
CA LYS A 15 -9.15 -3.46 -16.42
C LYS A 15 -9.34 -2.88 -17.82
N ILE A 16 -10.41 -3.24 -18.53
CA ILE A 16 -10.74 -2.67 -19.84
C ILE A 16 -11.01 -1.17 -19.68
N GLU A 17 -11.84 -0.78 -18.72
CA GLU A 17 -12.14 0.64 -18.43
C GLU A 17 -10.88 1.45 -18.13
N ALA A 18 -9.99 0.95 -17.26
CA ALA A 18 -8.73 1.61 -16.92
C ALA A 18 -7.84 1.83 -18.15
N MET A 19 -7.79 0.84 -19.06
CA MET A 19 -7.03 0.94 -20.31
C MET A 19 -7.64 1.96 -21.28
N GLU A 20 -8.96 1.92 -21.50
CA GLU A 20 -9.65 2.85 -22.39
C GLU A 20 -9.58 4.30 -21.91
N THR A 21 -9.60 4.50 -20.59
CA THR A 21 -9.52 5.82 -19.96
C THR A 21 -8.09 6.28 -19.66
N SER A 22 -7.08 5.43 -19.90
CA SER A 22 -5.67 5.68 -19.53
C SER A 22 -5.48 6.05 -18.05
N ARG A 23 -6.23 5.37 -17.18
CA ARG A 23 -6.20 5.56 -15.72
C ARG A 23 -5.52 4.39 -15.03
N ASP A 24 -4.99 4.62 -13.82
CA ASP A 24 -4.45 3.53 -13.02
C ASP A 24 -5.57 2.58 -12.58
N LEU A 25 -5.34 1.27 -12.72
CA LEU A 25 -6.31 0.23 -12.32
C LEU A 25 -6.76 0.37 -10.85
N LYS A 26 -5.83 0.75 -9.97
CA LYS A 26 -6.09 0.97 -8.54
C LYS A 26 -7.16 2.05 -8.31
N ASP A 27 -7.14 3.13 -9.10
CA ASP A 27 -8.01 4.29 -8.90
C ASP A 27 -9.43 3.91 -9.33
N VAL A 28 -9.56 3.22 -10.47
CA VAL A 28 -10.84 2.74 -10.97
C VAL A 28 -11.45 1.70 -10.02
N LEU A 29 -10.62 0.80 -9.48
CA LEU A 29 -11.03 -0.20 -8.48
C LEU A 29 -11.63 0.45 -7.21
N ILE A 30 -10.99 1.50 -6.70
CA ILE A 30 -11.45 2.22 -5.50
C ILE A 30 -12.69 3.05 -5.80
N GLU A 31 -12.70 3.81 -6.91
CA GLU A 31 -13.82 4.69 -7.28
C GLU A 31 -15.11 3.92 -7.58
N ARG A 32 -14.99 2.73 -8.17
CA ARG A 32 -16.14 1.83 -8.39
C ARG A 32 -16.67 1.21 -7.08
N GLY A 33 -16.00 1.42 -5.96
CA GLY A 33 -16.32 0.78 -4.68
C GLY A 33 -16.09 -0.74 -4.69
N ALA A 34 -15.35 -1.25 -5.68
CA ALA A 34 -15.08 -2.68 -5.84
C ALA A 34 -14.14 -3.19 -4.74
N VAL A 35 -13.28 -2.32 -4.21
CA VAL A 35 -12.34 -2.62 -3.13
C VAL A 35 -12.04 -1.35 -2.34
N SER A 36 -11.91 -1.45 -1.02
CA SER A 36 -11.43 -0.33 -0.20
C SER A 36 -9.92 -0.15 -0.33
N GLU A 37 -9.43 1.07 -0.12
CA GLU A 37 -7.99 1.36 -0.17
C GLU A 37 -7.19 0.46 0.78
N ASP A 38 -7.68 0.25 2.01
CA ASP A 38 -7.05 -0.65 2.99
C ASP A 38 -7.00 -2.10 2.52
N ALA A 39 -8.07 -2.61 1.92
CA ALA A 39 -8.13 -3.99 1.43
C ALA A 39 -7.17 -4.20 0.25
N LEU A 40 -7.07 -3.20 -0.64
CA LEU A 40 -6.11 -3.21 -1.75
C LEU A 40 -4.67 -3.19 -1.23
N LEU A 41 -4.35 -2.27 -0.31
CA LEU A 41 -3.01 -2.15 0.29
C LEU A 41 -2.61 -3.43 1.02
N TYR A 42 -3.52 -4.03 1.78
CA TYR A 42 -3.28 -5.27 2.48
C TYR A 42 -3.00 -6.44 1.52
N ALA A 43 -3.76 -6.56 0.42
CA ALA A 43 -3.53 -7.60 -0.58
C ALA A 43 -2.17 -7.46 -1.26
N VAL A 44 -1.80 -6.23 -1.67
CA VAL A 44 -0.48 -5.94 -2.26
C VAL A 44 0.65 -6.24 -1.26
N SER A 45 0.49 -5.80 -0.01
CA SER A 45 1.48 -6.04 1.05
C SER A 45 1.69 -7.53 1.29
N SER A 46 0.59 -8.31 1.33
CA SER A 46 0.64 -9.76 1.47
C SER A 46 1.32 -10.47 0.30
N GLU A 47 1.15 -9.98 -0.93
CA GLU A 47 1.81 -10.56 -2.12
C GLU A 47 3.33 -10.30 -2.10
N LEU A 48 3.73 -9.10 -1.66
CA LEU A 48 5.14 -8.70 -1.57
C LEU A 48 5.85 -9.23 -0.31
N GLY A 49 5.11 -9.86 0.61
CA GLY A 49 5.67 -10.28 1.92
C GLY A 49 6.05 -9.10 2.81
N ILE A 50 5.46 -7.92 2.57
CA ILE A 50 5.68 -6.71 3.37
C ILE A 50 4.60 -6.64 4.44
N PRO A 51 4.94 -6.40 5.73
CA PRO A 51 3.93 -6.22 6.77
C PRO A 51 3.06 -5.00 6.50
N PHE A 52 1.74 -5.19 6.51
CA PHE A 52 0.79 -4.08 6.53
C PHE A 52 0.66 -3.56 7.96
N VAL A 53 1.11 -2.33 8.19
CA VAL A 53 1.14 -1.68 9.51
C VAL A 53 0.34 -0.39 9.49
N THR A 54 -0.44 -0.15 10.55
CA THR A 54 -1.05 1.16 10.79
C THR A 54 -0.07 1.98 11.61
N LEU A 55 0.30 3.16 11.12
CA LEU A 55 1.16 4.08 11.86
C LEU A 55 0.37 4.73 12.98
N GLU A 56 0.70 4.38 14.22
CA GLU A 56 0.17 5.07 15.39
C GLU A 56 1.17 6.13 15.86
N PRO A 57 0.73 7.27 16.42
CA PRO A 57 1.65 8.33 16.86
C PRO A 57 2.75 7.87 17.83
N ASN A 58 2.52 6.77 18.56
CA ASN A 58 3.45 6.20 19.53
C ASN A 58 4.22 4.97 19.02
N SER A 59 3.97 4.51 17.78
CA SER A 59 4.61 3.31 17.22
C SER A 59 5.98 3.59 16.61
N ILE A 60 6.46 4.84 16.70
CA ILE A 60 7.65 5.32 16.01
C ILE A 60 8.70 5.71 17.04
N ASP A 61 9.87 5.10 16.95
CA ASP A 61 11.03 5.50 17.74
C ASP A 61 11.58 6.84 17.20
N ARG A 62 11.43 7.90 18.00
CA ARG A 62 11.88 9.25 17.64
C ARG A 62 13.41 9.38 17.59
N ASP A 63 14.14 8.51 18.26
CA ASP A 63 15.60 8.57 18.23
C ASP A 63 16.15 8.02 16.90
N LEU A 64 15.48 7.07 16.26
CA LEU A 64 15.82 6.62 14.90
C LEU A 64 15.67 7.71 13.83
N PHE A 65 14.79 8.68 14.03
CA PHE A 65 14.67 9.82 13.10
C PHE A 65 15.86 10.77 13.16
N ARG A 66 16.59 10.78 14.28
CA ARG A 66 17.77 11.64 14.45
C ARG A 66 19.00 11.07 13.76
N THR A 67 19.01 9.78 13.44
CA THR A 67 20.14 9.10 12.80
C THR A 67 20.14 9.20 11.28
N LEU A 68 19.01 9.61 10.66
CA LEU A 68 18.82 9.67 9.22
C LEU A 68 18.53 11.10 8.72
N PRO A 69 19.18 11.57 7.63
CA PRO A 69 18.84 12.85 7.02
C PRO A 69 17.40 12.88 6.49
N VAL A 70 16.68 13.98 6.74
CA VAL A 70 15.27 14.14 6.35
C VAL A 70 15.06 14.06 4.84
N GLU A 71 16.06 14.47 4.05
CA GLU A 71 16.05 14.41 2.60
C GLU A 71 15.97 12.96 2.11
N VAL A 72 16.64 12.02 2.78
CA VAL A 72 16.63 10.59 2.46
C VAL A 72 15.24 10.01 2.74
N LEU A 73 14.68 10.30 3.92
CA LEU A 73 13.34 9.85 4.31
C LEU A 73 12.27 10.31 3.31
N LYS A 74 12.31 11.58 2.91
CA LYS A 74 11.36 12.16 1.95
C LYS A 74 11.55 11.63 0.53
N ARG A 75 12.80 11.50 0.07
CA ARG A 75 13.11 11.07 -1.30
C ARG A 75 12.65 9.64 -1.56
N TYR A 76 12.89 8.75 -0.60
CA TYR A 76 12.57 7.32 -0.73
C TYR A 76 11.24 6.94 -0.08
N ARG A 77 10.55 7.90 0.56
CA ARG A 77 9.23 7.74 1.18
C ARG A 77 9.15 6.55 2.14
N PHE A 78 10.12 6.45 3.06
CA PHE A 78 10.12 5.44 4.13
C PHE A 78 10.34 6.10 5.50
N LEU A 79 9.98 5.38 6.56
CA LEU A 79 10.16 5.79 7.94
C LEU A 79 10.81 4.64 8.72
N PRO A 80 11.85 4.88 9.54
CA PRO A 80 12.38 3.86 10.43
C PRO A 80 11.36 3.59 11.55
N MET A 81 11.03 2.32 11.80
CA MET A 81 10.07 1.94 12.84
C MET A 81 10.73 1.27 14.04
N ILE A 82 11.61 0.30 13.80
CA ILE A 82 12.33 -0.44 14.82
C ILE A 82 13.77 -0.64 14.36
N GLU A 83 14.69 -0.62 15.32
CA GLU A 83 16.03 -1.16 15.11
C GLU A 83 15.97 -2.66 15.36
N VAL A 84 16.47 -3.44 14.40
CA VAL A 84 16.64 -4.88 14.58
C VAL A 84 18.10 -5.08 14.92
N ASP A 85 18.40 -5.18 16.23
CA ASP A 85 19.72 -5.62 16.69
C ASP A 85 20.04 -6.95 16.00
N ARG A 86 21.19 -6.99 15.33
CA ARG A 86 21.73 -8.21 14.72
C ARG A 86 22.56 -8.99 15.72
#